data_AF-A0A957QDZ7-F1
#
_entry.id   AF-A0A957QDZ7-F1
#
_cell.length_a   1.000
_cell.length_b   1.000
_cell.length_c   1.000
_cell.angle_alpha   90.00
_cell.angle_beta   90.00
_cell.angle_gamma   90.00
#
_symmetry.space_group_name_H-M   'P 1'
#
loop_
_entity.id
_entity.type
_entity.pdbx_description
1 polymer ?
#
loop_
_entity_poly.entity_id
_entity_poly.type
_entity_poly.pdbx_seq_one_letter_code
_entity_poly.pdbx_strand_id
1 'polypeptide(L)' 'MKGHSLMLTKPFGKLGWPVTVVGLGTWNIGNQWGDIDDVTAWSTIRAAFDAGINLFDTA' A
#
# COMPACT_ATOMS: atom_id res chain seq x y z
N MET A 1 2.69 -15.91 -16.16
CA MET A 1 2.25 -15.37 -14.85
C MET A 1 3.35 -15.71 -13.85
N LYS A 2 4.17 -14.74 -13.43
CA LYS A 2 5.22 -14.98 -12.43
C LYS A 2 4.53 -15.22 -11.08
N GLY A 3 4.83 -16.32 -10.40
CA GLY A 3 4.29 -16.58 -9.07
C GLY A 3 4.79 -15.51 -8.11
N HIS A 4 3.90 -14.61 -7.70
CA HIS A 4 4.20 -13.69 -6.61
C HIS A 4 4.45 -14.54 -5.36
N SER A 5 5.65 -14.40 -4.78
CA SER A 5 5.92 -14.90 -3.43
C SER A 5 4.85 -14.30 -2.52
N LEU A 6 4.17 -15.14 -1.73
CA LEU A 6 3.10 -14.68 -0.84
C LEU A 6 3.68 -13.65 0.14
N MET A 7 3.17 -12.42 0.11
CA MET A 7 3.59 -11.37 1.05
C MET A 7 3.26 -11.80 2.47
N LEU A 8 4.19 -11.59 3.42
CA LEU A 8 3.98 -11.97 4.81
C LEU A 8 2.84 -11.13 5.41
N THR A 9 1.87 -11.81 6.04
CA THR A 9 0.75 -11.18 6.75
C THR A 9 0.74 -11.47 8.24
N LYS A 10 0.18 -10.56 9.04
CA LYS A 10 -0.08 -10.71 10.48
C LYS A 10 -1.51 -10.30 10.83
N PRO A 11 -2.11 -10.83 11.91
CA PRO A 11 -3.42 -10.37 12.37
C PRO A 11 -3.39 -8.91 12.81
N PHE A 12 -4.36 -8.12 12.37
CA PHE A 12 -4.45 -6.71 12.72
C PHE A 12 -5.09 -6.50 14.09
N GLY A 13 -4.26 -6.53 15.13
CA GLY A 13 -4.69 -6.33 16.52
C GLY A 13 -5.89 -7.21 16.89
N LYS A 14 -6.93 -6.61 17.48
CA LYS A 14 -8.16 -7.32 17.87
C LYS A 14 -9.09 -7.61 16.68
N LEU A 15 -8.93 -6.94 15.54
CA LEU A 15 -9.74 -7.18 14.35
C LEU A 15 -9.40 -8.51 13.68
N GLY A 16 -8.18 -9.01 13.89
CA GLY A 16 -7.75 -10.31 13.40
C GLY A 16 -7.59 -10.40 11.87
N TRP A 17 -7.77 -9.29 11.14
CA TRP A 17 -7.64 -9.26 9.69
C TRP A 17 -6.20 -9.57 9.27
N PRO A 18 -5.98 -10.40 8.24
CA PRO A 18 -4.65 -10.68 7.75
C PRO A 18 -4.12 -9.49 6.93
N VAL A 19 -3.35 -8.62 7.57
CA VAL A 19 -2.72 -7.46 6.92
C VAL A 19 -1.26 -7.74 6.57
N THR A 20 -0.77 -7.21 5.47
CA THR A 20 0.65 -7.29 5.11
C THR A 20 1.50 -6.60 6.16
N VAL A 21 2.68 -7.17 6.47
CA VAL A 21 3.60 -6.59 7.47
C VAL A 21 4.20 -5.25 7.04
N VAL A 22 4.08 -4.90 5.75
CA VAL A 22 4.37 -3.60 5.18
C VAL A 22 3.07 -3.04 4.60
N GLY A 23 2.75 -1.78 4.91
CA GLY A 23 1.66 -1.02 4.30
C GLY A 23 2.19 0.19 3.55
N LEU A 24 1.35 0.81 2.72
CA LEU A 24 1.65 2.07 2.03
C LEU A 24 1.01 3.24 2.77
N GLY A 25 1.82 4.17 3.27
CA GLY A 25 1.35 5.48 3.73
C GLY A 25 1.17 6.43 2.54
N THR A 26 0.07 7.19 2.52
CA THR A 26 -0.32 8.04 1.38
C THR A 26 -0.05 9.53 1.58
N TRP A 27 0.69 9.92 2.63
CA TRP A 27 0.95 11.33 2.95
C TRP A 27 1.51 12.13 1.76
N ASN A 28 2.45 11.54 1.01
CA ASN A 28 3.06 12.20 -0.17
C ASN A 28 2.05 12.47 -1.29
N ILE A 29 0.99 11.64 -1.43
CA ILE A 29 -0.04 11.82 -2.46
C ILE A 29 -0.91 13.05 -2.16
N GLY A 30 -0.96 13.51 -0.90
CA GLY A 30 -1.69 14.72 -0.51
C GLY A 30 -0.97 16.04 -0.85
N ASN A 31 0.09 16.02 -1.67
CA ASN A 31 0.92 17.16 -2.08
C ASN A 31 1.58 17.95 -0.93
N GLN A 32 1.72 17.35 0.24
CA GLN A 32 2.20 18.05 1.45
C GLN A 32 3.73 18.28 1.43
N TRP A 33 4.44 17.59 0.53
CA TRP A 33 5.90 17.70 0.34
C TRP A 33 6.27 18.16 -1.09
N GLY A 34 5.31 18.72 -1.83
CA GLY A 34 5.43 19.06 -3.24
C GLY A 34 4.37 18.36 -4.08
N ASP A 35 4.20 18.83 -5.32
CA ASP A 35 3.16 18.31 -6.21
C ASP A 35 3.50 16.92 -6.74
N ILE A 36 2.52 16.02 -6.65
CA ILE A 36 2.50 14.73 -7.33
C ILE A 36 1.36 14.77 -8.36
N ASP A 37 1.68 14.41 -9.61
CA ASP A 37 0.66 14.29 -10.64
C ASP A 37 -0.21 13.03 -10.45
N ASP A 38 -1.44 13.07 -10.96
CA ASP A 38 -2.41 11.98 -10.81
C ASP A 38 -1.88 10.64 -11.33
N VAL A 39 -1.13 10.63 -12.44
CA VAL A 39 -0.60 9.40 -13.04
C VAL A 39 0.41 8.74 -12.10
N THR A 40 1.29 9.55 -11.50
CA THR A 40 2.25 9.10 -10.50
C THR A 40 1.54 8.59 -9.24
N ALA A 41 0.51 9.29 -8.75
CA ALA A 41 -0.28 8.85 -7.60
C ALA A 41 -0.95 7.48 -7.87
N TRP A 42 -1.64 7.34 -9.01
CA TRP A 42 -2.28 6.09 -9.40
C TRP A 42 -1.30 4.94 -9.58
N SER A 43 -0.18 5.19 -10.26
CA SER A 43 0.85 4.17 -10.50
C SER A 43 1.48 3.68 -9.20
N THR A 44 1.63 4.56 -8.20
CA THR A 44 2.17 4.21 -6.88
C THR A 44 1.23 3.27 -6.13
N ILE A 45 -0.07 3.60 -6.06
CA ILE A 45 -1.07 2.72 -5.42
C ILE A 45 -1.12 1.36 -6.13
N ARG A 46 -1.11 1.38 -7.47
CA ARG A 46 -1.18 0.17 -8.29
C ARG A 46 0.04 -0.72 -8.08
N ALA A 47 1.24 -0.14 -8.05
CA ALA A 47 2.48 -0.88 -7.82
C ALA A 47 2.49 -1.56 -6.44
N ALA A 48 2.02 -0.86 -5.40
CA ALA A 48 1.89 -1.44 -4.06
C ALA A 48 0.92 -2.63 -4.04
N PHE A 49 -0.26 -2.46 -4.65
CA PHE A 49 -1.25 -3.52 -4.77
C PHE A 49 -0.73 -4.73 -5.55
N ASP A 50 -0.09 -4.51 -6.71
CA ASP A 50 0.46 -5.57 -7.54
C ASP A 50 1.64 -6.29 -6.86
N ALA A 51 2.35 -5.61 -5.94
CA ALA A 51 3.37 -6.20 -5.06
C ALA A 51 2.79 -7.01 -3.89
N GLY A 52 1.46 -7.01 -3.71
CA GLY A 52 0.75 -7.77 -2.70
C GLY A 52 0.42 -7.02 -1.40
N ILE A 53 0.70 -5.72 -1.31
CA ILE A 53 0.32 -4.88 -0.16
C ILE A 53 -1.20 -4.78 -0.07
N ASN A 54 -1.75 -4.97 1.13
CA ASN A 54 -3.18 -4.85 1.38
C ASN A 54 -3.57 -3.85 2.49
N LEU A 55 -2.59 -3.13 3.05
CA LEU A 55 -2.80 -2.08 4.04
C LEU A 55 -2.35 -0.73 3.46
N PHE A 56 -3.27 0.23 3.45
CA PHE A 56 -3.07 1.60 2.97
C PHE A 56 -3.50 2.57 4.07
N ASP A 57 -2.60 3.47 4.45
CA ASP A 57 -2.79 4.44 5.54
C ASP A 57 -2.88 5.86 4.98
N THR A 58 -3.87 6.63 5.45
CA THR A 58 -4.19 7.99 4.99
C THR A 58 -4.76 8.83 6.15
N ALA A 59 -4.81 10.16 5.98
CA ALA A 59 -5.41 11.10 6.92
C ALA A 59 -6.15 12.24 6.19
#